data_AF-A0A9D2CZJ4-F1
#
_entry.id   AF-A0A9D2CZJ4-F1
#
_cell.length_a   1.000
_cell.length_b   1.000
_cell.length_c   1.000
_cell.angle_alpha   90.00
_cell.angle_beta   90.00
_cell.angle_gamma   90.00
#
_symmetry.space_group_name_H-M   'P 1'
#
loop_
_entity.id
_entity.type
_entity.pdbx_description
1 polymer ?
#
loop_
_entity_poly.entity_id
_entity_poly.type
_entity_poly.pdbx_seq_one_letter_code
_entity_poly.pdbx_strand_id
1 'polypeptide(L)'
;MDQFTFYELYADILQSMDDVSAGKMASCICAYEFEDKEPAKELSDKENFYWSNIADVLKEVKETERAGKIPKRYNLQSRHFTFYETYYNAMKLMNIRKRGVFVKAICAYMFGNEEPKFADRTIQGYFNLCKRKMDLSKKRKESGRTGGVQKKKICAVSPIEDSPPTPQGIQADAPQEKLTYEDFRAAHSDIQGSLFGNAERYKSELNWSDVATKRAADEELKKERNIFRLARSYEQKYMQKTVSKTTE
;
A
#
# COMPACT_ATOMS: atom_id res chain seq x y z
N MET A 1 -19.68 -10.06 8.24
CA MET A 1 -18.48 -9.45 7.63
C MET A 1 -17.80 -10.58 6.91
N ASP A 2 -17.63 -10.49 5.59
CA ASP A 2 -17.36 -11.70 4.78
C ASP A 2 -15.87 -11.80 4.39
N GLN A 3 -15.10 -10.79 4.77
CA GLN A 3 -13.66 -10.69 4.61
C GLN A 3 -13.08 -9.70 5.61
N PHE A 4 -11.79 -9.82 5.91
CA PHE A 4 -11.01 -8.84 6.68
C PHE A 4 -9.59 -8.70 6.09
N THR A 5 -8.86 -7.65 6.49
CA THR A 5 -7.46 -7.48 6.09
C THR A 5 -6.52 -8.32 6.95
N PHE A 6 -5.80 -9.25 6.32
CA PHE A 6 -4.83 -10.12 6.98
C PHE A 6 -3.41 -9.63 6.74
N TYR A 7 -2.70 -9.29 7.81
CA TYR A 7 -1.35 -8.74 7.77
C TYR A 7 -0.26 -9.81 7.87
N GLU A 8 0.91 -9.48 7.33
CA GLU A 8 2.11 -10.31 7.40
C GLU A 8 2.53 -10.60 8.85
N LEU A 9 2.30 -9.66 9.77
CA LEU A 9 2.50 -9.87 11.21
C LEU A 9 1.81 -11.13 11.73
N TYR A 10 0.58 -11.39 11.28
CA TYR A 10 -0.15 -12.59 11.68
C TYR A 10 0.47 -13.84 11.06
N ALA A 11 0.94 -13.75 9.81
CA ALA A 11 1.65 -14.84 9.15
C ALA A 11 2.95 -15.19 9.89
N ASP A 12 3.75 -14.20 10.29
CA ASP A 12 5.03 -14.43 10.99
C ASP A 12 4.81 -15.17 12.32
N ILE A 13 3.79 -14.77 13.08
CA ILE A 13 3.37 -15.48 14.30
C ILE A 13 3.02 -16.93 13.96
N LEU A 14 2.10 -17.14 13.01
CA LEU A 14 1.61 -18.48 12.66
C LEU A 14 2.73 -19.40 12.14
N GLN A 15 3.69 -18.88 11.38
CA GLN A 15 4.82 -19.65 10.86
C GLN A 15 5.83 -20.03 11.96
N SER A 16 5.97 -19.22 13.00
CA SER A 16 6.88 -19.48 14.14
C SER A 16 6.37 -20.53 15.14
N MET A 17 5.13 -21.01 14.96
CA MET A 17 4.46 -21.96 15.85
C MET A 17 4.43 -23.36 15.25
N ASP A 18 4.21 -24.41 16.05
CA ASP A 18 3.87 -25.72 15.52
C ASP A 18 2.45 -25.74 14.90
N ASP A 19 2.12 -26.75 14.12
CA ASP A 19 0.86 -26.79 13.38
C ASP A 19 -0.39 -26.85 14.27
N VAL A 20 -0.29 -27.38 15.50
CA VAL A 20 -1.44 -27.39 16.41
C VAL A 20 -1.67 -25.98 16.95
N SER A 21 -0.62 -25.34 17.46
CA SER A 21 -0.72 -23.99 18.02
C SER A 21 -1.05 -22.94 16.94
N ALA A 22 -0.49 -23.07 15.74
CA ALA A 22 -0.86 -22.24 14.59
C ALA A 22 -2.34 -22.43 14.22
N GLY A 23 -2.83 -23.67 14.23
CA GLY A 23 -4.24 -23.97 13.99
C GLY A 23 -5.17 -23.33 15.03
N LYS A 24 -4.78 -23.34 16.31
CA LYS A 24 -5.50 -22.69 17.41
C LYS A 24 -5.50 -21.18 17.25
N MET A 25 -4.32 -20.57 17.10
CA MET A 25 -4.16 -19.13 16.94
C MET A 25 -4.94 -18.61 15.72
N ALA A 26 -4.81 -19.24 14.56
CA ALA A 26 -5.56 -18.86 13.37
C ALA A 26 -7.07 -19.01 13.55
N SER A 27 -7.52 -20.06 14.25
CA SER A 27 -8.94 -20.22 14.59
C SER A 27 -9.42 -19.11 15.51
N CYS A 28 -8.61 -18.65 16.47
CA CYS A 28 -8.95 -17.54 17.37
C CYS A 28 -9.05 -16.22 16.61
N ILE A 29 -8.07 -15.88 15.77
CA ILE A 29 -8.10 -14.67 14.92
C ILE A 29 -9.36 -14.68 14.04
N CYS A 30 -9.65 -15.79 13.37
CA CYS A 30 -10.83 -15.88 12.50
C CYS A 30 -12.14 -15.84 13.28
N ALA A 31 -12.23 -16.49 14.44
CA ALA A 31 -13.43 -16.45 15.28
C ALA A 31 -13.67 -15.03 15.82
N TYR A 32 -12.61 -14.32 16.17
CA TYR A 32 -12.69 -12.92 16.53
C TYR A 32 -13.23 -12.09 15.37
N GLU A 33 -12.61 -12.15 14.19
CA GLU A 33 -12.97 -11.31 13.05
C GLU A 33 -14.38 -11.60 12.50
N PHE A 34 -14.71 -12.89 12.32
CA PHE A 34 -15.95 -13.31 11.66
C PHE A 34 -17.13 -13.53 12.61
N GLU A 35 -16.88 -13.93 13.85
CA GLU A 35 -17.92 -14.37 14.79
C GLU A 35 -18.00 -13.52 16.07
N ASP A 36 -17.18 -12.46 16.19
CA ASP A 36 -17.10 -11.62 17.40
C ASP A 36 -16.76 -12.40 18.68
N LYS A 37 -16.02 -13.51 18.55
CA LYS A 37 -15.62 -14.35 19.68
C LYS A 37 -14.22 -13.99 20.17
N GLU A 38 -14.13 -13.64 21.44
CA GLU A 38 -12.84 -13.54 22.15
C GLU A 38 -12.17 -14.92 22.27
N PRO A 39 -10.83 -14.98 22.43
CA PRO A 39 -10.14 -16.25 22.62
C PRO A 39 -10.64 -16.99 23.85
N ALA A 40 -10.68 -18.32 23.74
CA ALA A 40 -10.95 -19.16 24.89
C ALA A 40 -9.86 -18.99 25.95
N LYS A 41 -10.22 -19.18 27.23
CA LYS A 41 -9.30 -19.08 28.38
C LYS A 41 -8.15 -20.12 28.35
N GLU A 42 -8.15 -21.05 27.40
CA GLU A 42 -7.23 -22.19 27.29
C GLU A 42 -6.03 -21.95 26.36
N LEU A 43 -5.71 -20.70 26.04
CA LEU A 43 -4.45 -20.39 25.36
C LEU A 43 -3.26 -20.67 26.29
N SER A 44 -2.22 -21.29 25.74
CA SER A 44 -0.92 -21.41 26.41
C SER A 44 -0.26 -20.05 26.62
N ASP A 45 0.74 -19.95 27.49
CA ASP A 45 1.47 -18.70 27.73
C ASP A 45 2.06 -18.09 26.46
N LYS A 46 2.58 -18.94 25.55
CA LYS A 46 3.11 -18.50 24.25
C LYS A 46 1.99 -17.96 23.35
N GLU A 47 0.85 -18.63 23.30
CA GLU A 47 -0.31 -18.15 22.52
C GLU A 47 -0.88 -16.85 23.09
N ASN A 48 -0.98 -16.74 24.42
CA ASN A 48 -1.41 -15.52 25.12
C ASN A 48 -0.47 -14.35 24.88
N PHE A 49 0.85 -14.59 24.88
CA PHE A 49 1.83 -13.57 24.55
C PHE A 49 1.58 -13.01 23.15
N TYR A 50 1.46 -13.86 22.12
CA TYR A 50 1.20 -13.37 20.77
C TYR A 50 -0.15 -12.67 20.64
N TRP A 51 -1.22 -13.24 21.23
CA TRP A 51 -2.54 -12.63 21.20
C TRP A 51 -2.52 -11.21 21.79
N SER A 52 -1.91 -11.04 22.96
CA SER A 52 -1.83 -9.75 23.65
C SER A 52 -1.08 -8.69 22.84
N ASN A 53 -0.15 -9.09 21.97
CA ASN A 53 0.59 -8.17 21.09
C ASN A 53 -0.18 -7.78 19.81
N ILE A 54 -1.23 -8.53 19.44
CA ILE A 54 -2.00 -8.26 18.21
C ILE A 54 -3.45 -7.86 18.47
N ALA A 55 -3.98 -8.05 19.67
CA ALA A 55 -5.38 -7.78 20.01
C ALA A 55 -5.80 -6.34 19.73
N ASP A 56 -4.97 -5.35 20.10
CA ASP A 56 -5.25 -3.94 19.83
C ASP A 56 -5.28 -3.62 18.33
N VAL A 57 -4.39 -4.26 17.56
CA VAL A 57 -4.34 -4.11 16.10
C VAL A 57 -5.59 -4.72 15.47
N LEU A 58 -5.96 -5.94 15.87
CA LEU A 58 -7.18 -6.61 15.39
C LEU A 58 -8.41 -5.75 15.68
N LYS A 59 -8.54 -5.24 16.91
CA LYS A 59 -9.65 -4.38 17.30
C LYS A 59 -9.73 -3.11 16.45
N GLU A 60 -8.65 -2.35 16.33
CA GLU A 60 -8.63 -1.09 15.57
C GLU A 60 -8.93 -1.31 14.08
N VAL A 61 -8.33 -2.34 13.49
CA VAL A 61 -8.54 -2.70 12.07
C VAL A 61 -9.99 -3.10 11.86
N LYS A 62 -10.52 -4.00 12.68
CA LYS A 62 -11.89 -4.50 12.58
C LYS A 62 -12.93 -3.39 12.73
N GLU A 63 -12.76 -2.50 13.70
CA GLU A 63 -13.63 -1.31 13.87
C GLU A 63 -13.57 -0.39 12.65
N THR A 64 -12.38 -0.16 12.10
CA THR A 64 -12.18 0.64 10.90
C THR A 64 -12.87 0.03 9.67
N GLU A 65 -12.71 -1.28 9.47
CA GLU A 65 -13.32 -2.01 8.37
C GLU A 65 -14.85 -2.10 8.51
N ARG A 66 -15.38 -2.27 9.74
CA ARG A 66 -16.82 -2.19 10.03
C ARG A 66 -17.42 -0.83 9.73
N ALA A 67 -16.65 0.25 9.92
CA ALA A 67 -17.04 1.59 9.52
C ALA A 67 -16.95 1.83 7.99
N GLY A 68 -16.63 0.80 7.20
CA GLY A 68 -16.47 0.89 5.74
C GLY A 68 -15.21 1.64 5.32
N LYS A 69 -14.25 1.84 6.23
CA LYS A 69 -13.01 2.57 5.99
C LYS A 69 -11.86 1.60 5.75
N ILE A 70 -10.84 2.08 5.05
CA ILE A 70 -9.61 1.33 4.81
C ILE A 70 -8.62 1.63 5.95
N PRO A 71 -8.03 0.61 6.61
CA PRO A 71 -7.02 0.78 7.65
C PRO A 71 -5.67 1.24 7.07
N LYS A 72 -5.60 2.50 6.61
CA LYS A 72 -4.46 3.05 5.86
C LYS A 72 -3.14 2.95 6.60
N ARG A 73 -3.13 3.22 7.91
CA ARG A 73 -1.90 3.19 8.74
C ARG A 73 -1.21 1.82 8.63
N TYR A 74 -1.96 0.76 8.89
CA TYR A 74 -1.45 -0.61 8.85
C TYR A 74 -1.18 -1.09 7.42
N ASN A 75 -2.04 -0.75 6.46
CA ASN A 75 -1.87 -1.16 5.06
C ASN A 75 -0.61 -0.56 4.40
N LEU A 76 -0.13 0.59 4.90
CA LEU A 76 1.12 1.20 4.45
C LEU A 76 2.36 0.58 5.11
N GLN A 77 2.24 0.11 6.35
CA GLN A 77 3.36 -0.39 7.14
C GLN A 77 3.62 -1.88 6.95
N SER A 78 2.60 -2.66 6.60
CA SER A 78 2.70 -4.11 6.51
C SER A 78 2.09 -4.64 5.22
N ARG A 79 2.73 -5.68 4.66
CA ARG A 79 2.15 -6.44 3.56
C ARG A 79 0.87 -7.09 4.08
N HIS A 80 -0.13 -7.12 3.21
CA HIS A 80 -1.43 -7.67 3.58
C HIS A 80 -2.14 -8.27 2.36
N PHE A 81 -3.15 -9.06 2.64
CA PHE A 81 -4.11 -9.54 1.65
C PHE A 81 -5.52 -9.64 2.26
N THR A 82 -6.53 -9.74 1.40
CA THR A 82 -7.91 -9.95 1.83
C THR A 82 -8.13 -11.41 2.22
N PHE A 83 -8.44 -11.65 3.48
CA PHE A 83 -8.78 -12.98 3.98
C PHE A 83 -10.30 -13.15 3.96
N TYR A 84 -10.78 -14.16 3.25
CA TYR A 84 -12.21 -14.37 3.04
C TYR A 84 -12.77 -15.38 4.04
N GLU A 85 -14.03 -15.22 4.42
CA GLU A 85 -14.74 -16.15 5.29
C GLU A 85 -14.70 -17.59 4.78
N THR A 86 -14.69 -17.78 3.45
CA THR A 86 -14.56 -19.10 2.82
C THR A 86 -13.31 -19.86 3.28
N TYR A 87 -12.22 -19.17 3.62
CA TYR A 87 -11.00 -19.79 4.11
C TYR A 87 -11.21 -20.31 5.53
N TYR A 88 -11.91 -19.54 6.35
CA TYR A 88 -12.27 -19.94 7.71
C TYR A 88 -13.29 -21.09 7.71
N ASN A 89 -14.25 -21.06 6.80
CA ASN A 89 -15.20 -22.17 6.60
C ASN A 89 -14.47 -23.47 6.23
N ALA A 90 -13.43 -23.42 5.38
CA ALA A 90 -12.58 -24.57 5.13
C ALA A 90 -11.85 -25.04 6.40
N MET A 91 -11.30 -24.11 7.19
CA MET A 91 -10.65 -24.45 8.47
C MET A 91 -11.59 -25.20 9.41
N LYS A 92 -12.86 -24.79 9.55
CA LYS A 92 -13.84 -25.48 10.41
C LYS A 92 -14.03 -26.95 10.04
N LEU A 93 -13.90 -27.31 8.77
CA LEU A 93 -14.01 -28.69 8.26
C LEU A 93 -12.77 -29.56 8.52
N MET A 94 -11.72 -29.00 9.12
CA MET A 94 -10.46 -29.68 9.40
C MET A 94 -10.21 -29.79 10.90
N ASN A 95 -9.43 -30.79 11.31
CA ASN A 95 -8.91 -30.87 12.67
C ASN A 95 -7.83 -29.81 12.93
N ILE A 96 -7.53 -29.53 14.20
CA ILE A 96 -6.68 -28.39 14.59
C ILE A 96 -5.30 -28.40 13.95
N ARG A 97 -4.64 -29.57 13.85
CA ARG A 97 -3.33 -29.70 13.21
C ARG A 97 -3.41 -29.38 11.72
N LYS A 98 -4.40 -29.94 11.02
CA LYS A 98 -4.62 -29.68 9.59
C LYS A 98 -4.95 -28.19 9.32
N ARG A 99 -5.66 -27.52 10.23
CA ARG A 99 -5.89 -26.07 10.16
C ARG A 99 -4.59 -25.28 10.16
N GLY A 100 -3.63 -25.65 11.02
CA GLY A 100 -2.32 -25.01 11.06
C GLY A 100 -1.53 -25.20 9.77
N VAL A 101 -1.44 -26.44 9.27
CA VAL A 101 -0.80 -26.71 7.97
C VAL A 101 -1.46 -25.89 6.86
N PHE A 102 -2.80 -25.86 6.83
CA PHE A 102 -3.57 -25.12 5.83
C PHE A 102 -3.32 -23.61 5.86
N VAL A 103 -3.41 -22.98 7.04
CA VAL A 103 -3.24 -21.52 7.15
C VAL A 103 -1.80 -21.11 6.88
N LYS A 104 -0.81 -21.90 7.34
CA LYS A 104 0.60 -21.66 7.00
C LYS A 104 0.84 -21.74 5.50
N ALA A 105 0.21 -22.69 4.82
CA ALA A 105 0.30 -22.78 3.37
C ALA A 105 -0.35 -21.57 2.66
N ILE A 106 -1.47 -21.05 3.16
CA ILE A 106 -2.04 -19.78 2.67
C ILE A 106 -1.04 -18.63 2.85
N CYS A 107 -0.43 -18.51 4.04
CA CYS A 107 0.56 -17.48 4.32
C CYS A 107 1.79 -17.58 3.41
N ALA A 108 2.39 -18.78 3.27
CA ALA A 108 3.52 -19.03 2.39
C ALA A 108 3.18 -18.72 0.92
N TYR A 109 1.96 -19.07 0.49
CA TYR A 109 1.50 -18.74 -0.85
C TYR A 109 1.30 -17.23 -1.07
N MET A 110 0.65 -16.53 -0.14
CA MET A 110 0.29 -15.12 -0.29
C MET A 110 1.46 -14.16 -0.08
N PHE A 111 2.35 -14.48 0.87
CA PHE A 111 3.51 -13.64 1.20
C PHE A 111 4.82 -14.17 0.63
N GLY A 112 5.04 -15.49 0.59
CA GLY A 112 6.26 -16.10 0.05
C GLY A 112 6.23 -16.36 -1.46
N ASN A 113 5.05 -16.35 -2.09
CA ASN A 113 4.84 -16.87 -3.46
C ASN A 113 5.27 -18.32 -3.64
N GLU A 114 5.27 -19.10 -2.56
CA GLU A 114 5.60 -20.51 -2.58
C GLU A 114 4.38 -21.33 -3.01
N GLU A 115 4.57 -22.36 -3.82
CA GLU A 115 3.51 -23.33 -4.13
C GLU A 115 3.51 -24.45 -3.10
N PRO A 116 2.53 -24.50 -2.17
CA PRO A 116 2.55 -25.48 -1.10
C PRO A 116 2.25 -26.87 -1.66
N LYS A 117 3.06 -27.84 -1.25
CA LYS A 117 2.85 -29.26 -1.55
C LYS A 117 2.22 -29.92 -0.33
N PHE A 118 1.07 -30.56 -0.53
CA PHE A 118 0.35 -31.23 0.54
C PHE A 118 0.41 -32.74 0.35
N ALA A 119 0.74 -33.48 1.42
CA ALA A 119 0.57 -34.93 1.46
C ALA A 119 -0.92 -35.30 1.60
N ASP A 120 -1.69 -34.48 2.32
CA ASP A 120 -3.12 -34.70 2.55
C ASP A 120 -3.96 -34.10 1.41
N ARG A 121 -4.64 -34.98 0.65
CA ARG A 121 -5.51 -34.61 -0.47
C ARG A 121 -6.68 -33.72 -0.06
N THR A 122 -7.14 -33.82 1.19
CA THR A 122 -8.24 -33.01 1.72
C THR A 122 -7.79 -31.56 1.87
N ILE A 123 -6.62 -31.34 2.47
CA ILE A 123 -6.03 -30.01 2.63
C ILE A 123 -5.76 -29.42 1.25
N GLN A 124 -5.19 -30.22 0.34
CA GLN A 124 -4.95 -29.80 -1.04
C GLN A 124 -6.24 -29.36 -1.75
N GLY A 125 -7.32 -30.13 -1.62
CA GLY A 125 -8.62 -29.82 -2.21
C GLY A 125 -9.16 -28.47 -1.73
N TYR A 126 -9.18 -28.26 -0.41
CA TYR A 126 -9.60 -26.98 0.17
C TYR A 126 -8.68 -25.83 -0.24
N PHE A 127 -7.38 -26.06 -0.30
CA PHE A 127 -6.41 -25.04 -0.71
C PHE A 127 -6.64 -24.62 -2.16
N ASN A 128 -6.82 -25.58 -3.07
CA ASN A 128 -7.08 -25.29 -4.49
C ASN A 128 -8.37 -24.49 -4.69
N LEU A 129 -9.41 -24.75 -3.89
CA LEU A 129 -10.65 -23.97 -3.93
C LEU A 129 -10.40 -22.52 -3.52
N CYS A 130 -9.62 -22.30 -2.46
CA CYS A 130 -9.25 -20.98 -1.97
C CYS A 130 -8.27 -20.27 -2.91
N LYS A 131 -7.36 -21.02 -3.55
CA LYS A 131 -6.31 -20.53 -4.44
C LYS A 131 -6.88 -19.69 -5.58
N ARG A 132 -8.06 -20.03 -6.09
CA ARG A 132 -8.73 -19.22 -7.13
C ARG A 132 -8.97 -17.76 -6.68
N LYS A 133 -9.40 -17.53 -5.44
CA LYS A 133 -9.57 -16.17 -4.90
C LYS A 133 -8.22 -15.48 -4.64
N MET A 134 -7.22 -16.25 -4.19
CA MET A 134 -5.86 -15.76 -3.98
C MET A 134 -5.20 -15.33 -5.31
N ASP A 135 -5.30 -16.14 -6.36
CA ASP A 135 -4.81 -15.85 -7.71
C ASP A 135 -5.45 -14.56 -8.26
N LEU A 136 -6.78 -14.41 -8.08
CA LEU A 136 -7.49 -13.18 -8.47
C LEU A 136 -6.97 -11.96 -7.69
N SER A 137 -6.71 -12.11 -6.39
CA SER A 137 -6.13 -11.04 -5.57
C SER A 137 -4.73 -10.64 -6.06
N LYS A 138 -3.88 -11.62 -6.39
CA LYS A 138 -2.54 -11.37 -6.94
C LYS A 138 -2.62 -10.68 -8.30
N LYS A 139 -3.46 -11.17 -9.22
CA LYS A 139 -3.68 -10.56 -10.55
C LYS A 139 -4.18 -9.13 -10.46
N ARG A 140 -5.11 -8.83 -9.53
CA ARG A 140 -5.59 -7.45 -9.30
C ARG A 140 -4.47 -6.54 -8.80
N LYS A 141 -3.64 -7.02 -7.88
CA LYS A 141 -2.48 -6.28 -7.37
C LYS A 141 -1.44 -6.03 -8.47
N GLU A 142 -1.16 -7.04 -9.28
CA GLU A 142 -0.27 -6.90 -10.45
C GLU A 142 -0.84 -5.95 -11.49
N SER A 143 -2.12 -6.06 -11.83
CA SER A 143 -2.79 -5.17 -12.78
C SER A 143 -2.84 -3.73 -12.28
N GLY A 144 -3.09 -3.52 -10.98
CA GLY A 144 -3.01 -2.20 -10.36
C GLY A 144 -1.58 -1.63 -10.39
N ARG A 145 -0.57 -2.47 -10.16
CA ARG A 145 0.84 -2.09 -10.31
C ARG A 145 1.17 -1.75 -11.75
N THR A 146 0.81 -2.61 -12.71
CA THR A 146 1.05 -2.42 -14.14
C THR A 146 0.31 -1.21 -14.68
N GLY A 147 -0.96 -0.99 -14.29
CA GLY A 147 -1.71 0.22 -14.65
C GLY A 147 -1.08 1.49 -14.05
N GLY A 148 -0.59 1.42 -12.81
CA GLY A 148 0.18 2.50 -12.20
C GLY A 148 1.53 2.75 -12.90
N VAL A 149 2.22 1.69 -13.31
CA VAL A 149 3.50 1.74 -14.04
C VAL A 149 3.30 2.19 -15.48
N GLN A 150 2.23 1.78 -16.16
CA GLN A 150 1.87 2.25 -17.50
C GLN A 150 1.45 3.72 -17.45
N LYS A 151 0.74 4.17 -16.41
CA LYS A 151 0.50 5.61 -16.20
C LYS A 151 1.81 6.37 -15.99
N LYS A 152 2.81 5.78 -15.30
CA LYS A 152 4.17 6.34 -15.20
C LYS A 152 4.95 6.28 -16.54
N LYS A 153 4.80 5.23 -17.35
CA LYS A 153 5.47 5.04 -18.64
C LYS A 153 4.84 5.84 -19.78
N ILE A 154 3.54 6.09 -19.76
CA ILE A 154 2.88 7.01 -20.70
C ILE A 154 3.32 8.46 -20.39
N CYS A 155 3.67 8.76 -19.13
CA CYS A 155 4.41 9.97 -18.78
C CYS A 155 5.92 9.90 -19.10
N ALA A 156 6.44 8.78 -19.60
CA ALA A 156 7.85 8.57 -19.93
C ALA A 156 8.00 7.91 -21.32
N VAL A 157 7.71 8.66 -22.37
CA VAL A 157 8.06 8.38 -23.78
C VAL A 157 8.75 9.66 -24.29
N SER A 158 9.95 9.72 -24.86
CA SER A 158 11.09 8.79 -25.03
C SER A 158 12.37 9.66 -25.13
N PRO A 159 13.57 9.15 -24.80
CA PRO A 159 14.84 9.81 -25.11
C PRO A 159 15.15 9.66 -26.60
N ILE A 160 15.41 10.75 -27.30
CA ILE A 160 16.04 10.71 -28.63
C ILE A 160 17.54 10.48 -28.41
N GLU A 161 18.08 9.45 -29.06
CA GLU A 161 19.51 9.13 -29.07
C GLU A 161 20.32 10.29 -29.68
N ASP A 162 21.32 10.75 -28.91
CA ASP A 162 22.30 11.75 -29.33
C ASP A 162 23.31 11.16 -30.33
N SER A 163 23.40 11.78 -31.51
CA SER A 163 24.55 11.71 -32.41
C SER A 163 25.26 13.07 -32.40
N PRO A 164 26.60 13.17 -32.27
CA PRO A 164 27.32 14.45 -32.29
C PRO A 164 28.02 14.72 -33.65
N PRO A 165 28.58 15.91 -33.93
CA PRO A 165 28.25 17.27 -33.47
C PRO A 165 28.25 18.34 -34.61
N THR A 166 28.02 19.61 -34.20
CA THR A 166 28.56 20.88 -34.76
C THR A 166 27.72 21.67 -35.79
N PRO A 167 27.90 23.01 -35.93
CA PRO A 167 27.26 24.07 -35.12
C PRO A 167 26.60 25.18 -35.97
N GLN A 168 25.79 26.05 -35.36
CA GLN A 168 25.46 27.47 -35.72
C GLN A 168 24.00 27.75 -35.32
N GLY A 169 23.63 28.82 -34.65
CA GLY A 169 24.34 29.96 -34.10
C GLY A 169 23.30 30.81 -33.33
N ILE A 170 23.70 31.26 -32.14
CA ILE A 170 23.39 32.54 -31.49
C ILE A 170 21.95 33.10 -31.66
N GLN A 171 21.17 33.07 -30.57
CA GLN A 171 20.90 34.30 -29.81
C GLN A 171 20.49 33.97 -28.38
N ALA A 172 21.18 34.65 -27.46
CA ALA A 172 21.03 34.53 -26.03
C ALA A 172 19.72 35.18 -25.57
N ASP A 173 18.98 34.47 -24.73
CA ASP A 173 18.16 35.09 -23.70
C ASP A 173 18.52 34.42 -22.37
N ALA A 174 18.62 35.24 -21.32
CA ALA A 174 19.39 34.98 -20.10
C ALA A 174 19.07 33.65 -19.38
N PRO A 175 20.03 33.04 -18.64
CA PRO A 175 19.69 31.96 -17.72
C PRO A 175 18.80 32.56 -16.63
N GLN A 176 17.49 32.36 -16.73
CA GLN A 176 16.62 32.61 -15.58
C GLN A 176 17.12 31.72 -14.45
N GLU A 177 17.69 32.34 -13.40
CA GLU A 177 17.98 31.70 -12.13
C GLU A 177 16.70 31.00 -11.65
N LYS A 178 16.65 29.70 -11.88
CA LYS A 178 15.58 28.86 -11.37
C LYS A 178 15.80 28.79 -9.86
N LEU A 179 14.94 29.47 -9.11
CA LEU A 179 14.90 29.38 -7.66
C LEU A 179 14.82 27.89 -7.30
N THR A 180 15.76 27.41 -6.48
CA THR A 180 15.75 26.01 -6.09
C THR A 180 14.69 25.78 -5.01
N TYR A 181 14.33 24.51 -4.79
CA TYR A 181 13.45 24.14 -3.68
C TYR A 181 13.98 24.65 -2.33
N GLU A 182 15.30 24.61 -2.13
CA GLU A 182 15.92 25.02 -0.87
C GLU A 182 15.86 26.54 -0.67
N ASP A 183 16.09 27.31 -1.74
CA ASP A 183 15.95 28.76 -1.71
C ASP A 183 14.51 29.20 -1.46
N PHE A 184 13.54 28.51 -2.09
CA PHE A 184 12.12 28.73 -1.85
C PHE A 184 11.73 28.44 -0.39
N ARG A 185 12.28 27.37 0.20
CA ARG A 185 12.05 27.01 1.60
C ARG A 185 12.64 28.05 2.56
N ALA A 186 13.80 28.61 2.23
CA ALA A 186 14.42 29.67 3.01
C ALA A 186 13.60 30.97 2.98
N ALA A 187 13.06 31.33 1.81
CA ALA A 187 12.24 32.53 1.63
C ALA A 187 10.82 32.41 2.23
N HIS A 188 10.29 31.20 2.40
CA HIS A 188 8.94 30.93 2.91
C HIS A 188 8.94 30.05 4.17
N SER A 189 9.51 30.61 5.26
CA SER A 189 9.57 29.97 6.58
C SER A 189 8.18 29.75 7.22
N ASP A 190 7.15 30.42 6.69
CA ASP A 190 5.74 30.26 7.08
C ASP A 190 5.12 28.93 6.61
N ILE A 191 5.75 28.27 5.62
CA ILE A 191 5.31 26.98 5.12
C ILE A 191 5.98 25.88 5.94
N GLN A 192 5.20 24.97 6.51
CA GLN A 192 5.66 23.85 7.32
C GLN A 192 5.67 22.52 6.54
N GLY A 193 6.38 21.54 7.10
CA GLY A 193 6.51 20.21 6.53
C GLY A 193 7.61 20.12 5.47
N SER A 194 7.75 18.91 4.91
CA SER A 194 8.81 18.55 3.99
C SER A 194 8.28 17.57 2.96
N LEU A 195 8.91 17.60 1.80
CA LEU A 195 8.67 16.63 0.75
C LEU A 195 9.48 15.37 1.05
N PHE A 196 8.80 14.24 1.25
CA PHE A 196 9.40 12.93 1.50
C PHE A 196 8.81 11.84 0.60
N GLY A 197 9.58 10.78 0.35
CA GLY A 197 9.18 9.66 -0.49
C GLY A 197 8.80 10.12 -1.90
N ASN A 198 7.62 9.72 -2.39
CA ASN A 198 7.16 10.09 -3.73
C ASN A 198 6.98 11.60 -3.95
N ALA A 199 6.91 12.41 -2.89
CA ALA A 199 6.79 13.86 -3.00
C ALA A 199 8.13 14.57 -3.26
N GLU A 200 9.27 13.89 -3.08
CA GLU A 200 10.59 14.47 -3.34
C GLU A 200 10.80 14.86 -4.79
N ARG A 201 10.10 14.21 -5.71
CA ARG A 201 10.10 14.55 -7.13
C ARG A 201 9.75 16.02 -7.39
N TYR A 202 8.89 16.63 -6.56
CA TYR A 202 8.50 18.03 -6.72
C TYR A 202 9.68 18.99 -6.52
N LYS A 203 10.75 18.57 -5.82
CA LYS A 203 11.96 19.37 -5.65
C LYS A 203 12.61 19.70 -7.01
N SER A 204 12.60 18.75 -7.94
CA SER A 204 13.18 18.89 -9.28
C SER A 204 12.14 19.11 -10.39
N GLU A 205 10.91 18.63 -10.23
CA GLU A 205 9.85 18.72 -11.24
C GLU A 205 9.15 20.09 -11.27
N LEU A 206 9.10 20.82 -10.15
CA LEU A 206 8.46 22.13 -10.10
C LEU A 206 9.45 23.26 -10.34
N ASN A 207 9.02 24.25 -11.13
CA ASN A 207 9.70 25.53 -11.19
C ASN A 207 9.29 26.37 -9.97
N TRP A 208 10.11 26.36 -8.92
CA TRP A 208 9.78 27.04 -7.67
C TRP A 208 9.71 28.56 -7.79
N SER A 209 10.33 29.16 -8.80
CA SER A 209 10.12 30.58 -9.13
C SER A 209 8.66 30.84 -9.54
N ASP A 210 8.09 30.01 -10.42
CA ASP A 210 6.69 30.14 -10.84
C ASP A 210 5.73 29.78 -9.70
N VAL A 211 6.06 28.76 -8.89
CA VAL A 211 5.29 28.43 -7.67
C VAL A 211 5.23 29.63 -6.72
N ALA A 212 6.34 30.36 -6.52
CA ALA A 212 6.38 31.56 -5.71
C ALA A 212 5.50 32.68 -6.30
N THR A 213 5.61 32.94 -7.60
CA THR A 213 4.79 33.94 -8.29
C THR A 213 3.30 33.60 -8.22
N LYS A 214 2.91 32.34 -8.48
CA LYS A 214 1.52 31.89 -8.40
C LYS A 214 0.99 31.88 -6.98
N ARG A 215 1.82 31.57 -5.97
CA ARG A 215 1.41 31.67 -4.56
C ARG A 215 1.11 33.11 -4.15
N ALA A 216 1.86 34.09 -4.66
CA ALA A 216 1.60 35.49 -4.39
C ALA A 216 0.29 36.00 -5.05
N ALA A 217 -0.05 35.45 -6.23
CA ALA A 217 -1.21 35.86 -7.01
C ALA A 217 -2.51 35.07 -6.72
N ASP A 218 -2.41 33.81 -6.28
CA ASP A 218 -3.55 32.91 -6.03
C ASP A 218 -3.81 32.77 -4.53
N GLU A 219 -4.92 33.36 -4.08
CA GLU A 219 -5.36 33.35 -2.67
C GLU A 219 -5.62 31.93 -2.11
N GLU A 220 -5.87 30.92 -2.93
CA GLU A 220 -5.98 29.53 -2.45
C GLU A 220 -4.61 28.89 -2.22
N LEU A 221 -3.62 29.16 -3.08
CA LEU A 221 -2.25 28.69 -2.87
C LEU A 221 -1.59 29.42 -1.70
N LYS A 222 -1.94 30.68 -1.47
CA LYS A 222 -1.46 31.50 -0.35
C LYS A 222 -1.90 30.96 1.01
N LYS A 223 -3.10 30.37 1.09
CA LYS A 223 -3.65 29.76 2.31
C LYS A 223 -2.98 28.44 2.69
N GLU A 224 -2.28 27.78 1.75
CA GLU A 224 -1.61 26.51 2.02
C GLU A 224 -0.35 26.73 2.86
N ARG A 225 -0.40 26.20 4.09
CA ARG A 225 0.72 26.25 5.06
C ARG A 225 1.59 24.99 5.05
N ASN A 226 1.29 24.02 4.18
CA ASN A 226 2.06 22.78 4.08
C ASN A 226 2.66 22.61 2.68
N ILE A 227 3.98 22.38 2.60
CA ILE A 227 4.72 22.34 1.32
C ILE A 227 4.21 21.25 0.36
N PHE A 228 3.79 20.10 0.89
CA PHE A 228 3.24 19.01 0.06
C PHE A 228 1.87 19.38 -0.50
N ARG A 229 1.02 20.03 0.30
CA ARG A 229 -0.29 20.49 -0.18
C ARG A 229 -0.14 21.62 -1.20
N LEU A 230 0.78 22.55 -0.96
CA LEU A 230 1.10 23.62 -1.91
C LEU A 230 1.54 23.05 -3.27
N ALA A 231 2.53 22.14 -3.27
CA ALA A 231 3.03 21.49 -4.49
C ALA A 231 1.92 20.75 -5.25
N ARG A 232 1.06 20.03 -4.52
CA ARG A 232 -0.05 19.27 -5.10
C ARG A 232 -1.17 20.17 -5.65
N SER A 233 -1.56 21.20 -4.92
CA SER A 233 -2.58 22.17 -5.36
C SER A 233 -2.09 22.96 -6.58
N TYR A 234 -0.80 23.31 -6.61
CA TYR A 234 -0.16 23.92 -7.78
C TYR A 234 -0.18 22.99 -9.00
N GLU A 235 0.26 21.73 -8.85
CA GLU A 235 0.23 20.72 -9.93
C GLU A 235 -1.19 20.53 -10.49
N GLN A 236 -2.19 20.43 -9.61
CA GLN A 236 -3.59 20.25 -10.01
C GLN A 236 -4.15 21.46 -10.76
N LYS A 237 -3.83 22.69 -10.33
CA LYS A 237 -4.40 23.90 -10.94
C LYS A 237 -3.70 24.35 -12.21
N TYR A 238 -2.38 24.28 -12.22
CA TYR A 238 -1.56 24.95 -13.23
C TYR A 238 -0.86 23.99 -14.18
N MET A 239 -0.66 22.72 -13.81
CA MET A 239 -0.05 21.73 -14.70
C MET A 239 -1.05 20.81 -15.40
N GLN A 240 -2.29 20.67 -14.90
CA GLN A 240 -3.35 19.93 -15.62
C GLN A 240 -4.13 20.77 -16.64
N LYS A 241 -4.08 22.11 -16.57
CA LYS A 241 -4.83 22.99 -17.49
C LYS A 241 -4.17 23.18 -18.87
N THR A 242 -2.93 22.74 -19.06
CA THR A 242 -2.21 22.85 -20.34
C THR A 242 -2.63 21.81 -21.39
N VAL A 243 -3.49 20.83 -21.06
CA VAL A 243 -3.93 19.79 -22.01
C VAL A 243 -5.27 20.14 -22.70
N SER A 244 -5.98 21.20 -22.30
CA SER A 244 -7.35 21.48 -22.78
C SER A 244 -7.47 22.56 -23.87
N LYS A 245 -6.38 23.05 -24.46
CA LYS A 245 -6.43 24.12 -25.48
C LYS A 245 -5.56 23.83 -26.72
N THR A 246 -5.79 22.72 -27.40
CA THR A 246 -5.45 22.61 -28.83
C THR A 246 -6.38 21.61 -29.53
N THR A 247 -7.62 22.02 -29.80
CA THR A 247 -8.42 21.48 -30.90
C THR A 247 -9.49 22.53 -31.22
N GLU A 248 -9.11 23.47 -32.08
CA GLU A 248 -9.98 24.07 -33.10
C GLU A 248 -9.39 23.69 -34.45
#